data_AF-A0A4P2PUH9-F1
#
_entry.id   AF-A0A4P2PUH9-F1
#
_cell.length_a   1.000
_cell.length_b   1.000
_cell.length_c   1.000
_cell.angle_alpha   90.00
_cell.angle_beta   90.00
_cell.angle_gamma   90.00
#
_symmetry.space_group_name_H-M   'P 1'
#
loop_
_entity.id
_entity.type
_entity.pdbx_description
1 polymer ?
#
loop_
_entity_poly.entity_id
_entity_poly.type
_entity_poly.pdbx_seq_one_letter_code
_entity_poly.pdbx_strand_id
1 'polypeptide(L)'
;MKVRSSLLITLCALLACGCASSSLNPPSGPESTGNAASASDGVPSPGAPPPAGAPAATPARPRGRAYPPEELRRVARIAAARCKKANTPTDSACLLTEAAAFLKFRPEDPDCRFVAGTALSVAECTDFNEGCHSVDPADLDHQLAALQNAGKECHREPTDRERDEVLKLAGAT
;
A
#
# COMPACT_ATOMS: atom_id res chain seq x y z
N MET A 1 -49.60 21.66 0.95
CA MET A 1 -50.36 20.39 1.00
C MET A 1 -49.60 19.35 0.16
N LYS A 2 -49.68 18.06 0.55
CA LYS A 2 -49.04 16.83 0.00
C LYS A 2 -47.58 16.54 0.42
N VAL A 3 -47.36 15.95 1.61
CA VAL A 3 -47.12 14.51 1.97
C VAL A 3 -45.95 13.86 1.19
N ARG A 4 -44.73 13.84 1.76
CA ARG A 4 -44.05 12.69 2.42
C ARG A 4 -44.24 11.34 1.71
N SER A 5 -43.17 10.81 1.13
CA SER A 5 -42.98 9.37 0.96
C SER A 5 -41.52 9.08 0.64
N SER A 6 -40.80 8.45 1.56
CA SER A 6 -39.78 7.44 1.24
C SER A 6 -39.51 6.65 2.51
N LEU A 7 -40.01 5.42 2.46
CA LEU A 7 -39.98 4.40 3.48
C LEU A 7 -38.55 4.12 3.97
N LEU A 8 -38.40 4.16 5.29
CA LEU A 8 -37.43 3.36 6.03
C LEU A 8 -37.78 1.88 5.86
N ILE A 9 -36.86 1.07 5.32
CA ILE A 9 -36.90 -0.39 5.49
C ILE A 9 -35.63 -0.80 6.23
N THR A 10 -35.79 -0.91 7.54
CA THR A 10 -34.96 -1.67 8.45
C THR A 10 -35.24 -3.16 8.24
N LEU A 11 -34.20 -3.97 8.05
CA LEU A 11 -34.29 -5.41 8.30
C LEU A 11 -32.97 -5.93 8.86
N CYS A 12 -33.04 -6.27 10.15
CA CYS A 12 -32.03 -6.97 10.95
C CYS A 12 -32.00 -8.47 10.61
N ALA A 13 -30.82 -9.09 10.73
CA ALA A 13 -30.55 -10.35 11.46
C ALA A 13 -29.13 -10.83 11.06
N LEU A 14 -28.10 -10.72 11.91
CA LEU A 14 -27.75 -11.65 13.00
C LEU A 14 -27.75 -13.13 12.57
N LEU A 15 -26.55 -13.64 12.28
CA LEU A 15 -26.21 -15.05 12.44
C LEU A 15 -24.87 -15.14 13.16
N ALA A 16 -24.98 -15.36 14.47
CA ALA A 16 -23.92 -15.85 15.32
C ALA A 16 -23.83 -17.38 15.18
N CYS A 17 -22.61 -17.93 15.19
CA CYS A 17 -22.17 -19.16 15.87
C CYS A 17 -20.95 -19.75 15.15
N GLY A 18 -19.87 -19.96 15.90
CA GLY A 18 -18.68 -20.65 15.40
C GLY A 18 -17.51 -20.59 16.36
N CYS A 19 -17.67 -21.19 17.54
CA CYS A 19 -16.62 -21.36 18.55
C CYS A 19 -15.44 -22.19 18.02
N ALA A 20 -14.21 -21.74 18.28
CA ALA A 20 -13.09 -22.63 18.58
C ALA A 20 -11.98 -21.84 19.29
N SER A 21 -12.08 -21.77 20.62
CA SER A 21 -10.95 -21.52 21.49
C SER A 21 -9.96 -22.67 21.39
N SER A 22 -8.67 -22.38 21.29
CA SER A 22 -7.62 -23.29 21.75
C SER A 22 -6.46 -22.46 22.27
N SER A 23 -6.26 -22.55 23.58
CA SER A 23 -5.19 -21.90 24.35
C SER A 23 -3.97 -22.82 24.46
N LEU A 24 -2.79 -22.20 24.51
CA LEU A 24 -1.59 -22.55 25.29
C LEU A 24 -0.94 -23.95 25.15
N ASN A 25 0.30 -24.01 24.65
CA ASN A 25 1.52 -24.19 25.48
C ASN A 25 2.84 -24.18 24.66
N PRO A 26 3.94 -23.57 25.15
CA PRO A 26 5.34 -23.93 24.83
C PRO A 26 5.81 -25.07 25.76
N PRO A 27 6.85 -25.91 25.46
CA PRO A 27 8.29 -25.58 25.48
C PRO A 27 9.07 -26.41 24.39
N SER A 28 10.39 -26.38 24.14
CA SER A 28 11.57 -26.65 24.98
C SER A 28 12.82 -26.52 24.08
N GLY A 29 13.95 -26.06 24.63
CA GLY A 29 15.28 -26.33 24.07
C GLY A 29 15.62 -27.83 24.11
N PRO A 30 16.78 -28.24 23.53
CA PRO A 30 18.02 -28.09 24.27
C PRO A 30 19.27 -27.74 23.45
N GLU A 31 20.25 -27.32 24.24
CA GLU A 31 21.69 -27.25 24.05
C GLU A 31 22.32 -28.23 23.03
N SER A 32 23.33 -27.75 22.30
CA SER A 32 24.56 -28.52 22.15
C SER A 32 25.76 -27.58 22.18
N THR A 33 26.48 -27.67 23.29
CA THR A 33 27.78 -27.04 23.56
C THR A 33 28.84 -28.12 23.46
N GLY A 34 29.96 -27.82 22.80
CA GLY A 34 31.18 -28.63 22.78
C GLY A 34 31.39 -29.41 21.48
N ASN A 35 32.58 -29.53 20.91
CA ASN A 35 33.88 -29.44 21.54
C ASN A 35 35.00 -29.30 20.49
N ALA A 36 36.07 -28.62 20.90
CA ALA A 36 37.49 -28.88 20.62
C ALA A 36 38.04 -28.90 19.17
N ALA A 37 38.76 -27.83 18.85
CA ALA A 37 40.16 -27.78 18.41
C ALA A 37 40.75 -28.92 17.54
N SER A 38 41.35 -28.52 16.42
CA SER A 38 42.74 -28.88 16.10
C SER A 38 43.33 -27.92 15.08
N ALA A 39 44.45 -27.31 15.45
CA ALA A 39 45.37 -26.64 14.54
C ALA A 39 46.22 -27.71 13.83
N SER A 40 46.46 -27.52 12.54
CA SER A 40 47.65 -28.04 11.85
C SER A 40 47.91 -27.21 10.60
N ASP A 41 49.14 -26.72 10.51
CA ASP A 41 49.82 -26.12 9.37
C ASP A 41 49.64 -26.87 8.05
N GLY A 42 49.62 -26.11 6.93
CA GLY A 42 50.08 -26.65 5.65
C GLY A 42 49.47 -26.03 4.39
N VAL A 43 50.31 -25.25 3.68
CA VAL A 43 50.27 -24.85 2.24
C VAL A 43 49.51 -23.56 1.87
N PRO A 44 50.19 -22.52 1.35
CA PRO A 44 49.52 -21.38 0.73
C PRO A 44 49.04 -21.76 -0.69
N SER A 45 47.72 -21.76 -0.87
CA SER A 45 47.09 -21.91 -2.19
C SER A 45 47.10 -20.56 -2.93
N PRO A 46 47.48 -20.51 -4.23
CA PRO A 46 47.54 -19.26 -4.96
C PRO A 46 46.15 -18.82 -5.45
N GLY A 47 45.76 -17.61 -5.07
CA GLY A 47 44.83 -16.76 -5.85
C GLY A 47 43.35 -17.14 -5.80
N ALA A 48 42.67 -16.86 -4.68
CA ALA A 48 41.23 -16.65 -4.73
C ALA A 48 40.95 -15.26 -5.37
N PRO A 49 40.02 -15.16 -6.34
CA PRO A 49 39.58 -13.85 -6.84
C PRO A 49 38.95 -13.04 -5.69
N PRO A 50 39.04 -11.69 -5.72
CA PRO A 50 38.43 -10.87 -4.69
C PRO A 50 36.92 -11.14 -4.62
N PRO A 51 36.30 -11.10 -3.42
CA PRO A 51 34.86 -11.25 -3.32
C PRO A 51 34.19 -10.19 -4.20
N ALA A 52 33.26 -10.65 -5.03
CA ALA A 52 32.40 -9.77 -5.82
C ALA A 52 31.84 -8.69 -4.88
N GLY A 53 32.15 -7.43 -5.23
CA GLY A 53 31.78 -6.29 -4.43
C GLY A 53 30.32 -6.38 -4.03
N ALA A 54 30.06 -6.30 -2.72
CA ALA A 54 28.71 -6.08 -2.23
C ALA A 54 28.09 -4.95 -3.06
N PRO A 55 26.86 -5.10 -3.61
CA PRO A 55 26.21 -3.99 -4.28
C PRO A 55 26.20 -2.85 -3.29
N ALA A 56 26.89 -1.76 -3.65
CA ALA A 56 26.94 -0.56 -2.84
C ALA A 56 25.49 -0.23 -2.47
N ALA A 57 25.19 -0.25 -1.17
CA ALA A 57 23.87 0.11 -0.68
C ALA A 57 23.58 1.51 -1.22
N THR A 58 22.70 1.57 -2.22
CA THR A 58 22.34 2.82 -2.87
C THR A 58 21.88 3.75 -1.76
N PRO A 59 22.50 4.93 -1.59
CA PRO A 59 22.15 5.81 -0.49
C PRO A 59 20.65 6.07 -0.56
N ALA A 60 19.95 5.80 0.54
CA ALA A 60 18.51 5.97 0.65
C ALA A 60 18.20 7.42 0.25
N ARG A 61 17.70 7.59 -0.98
CA ARG A 61 17.33 8.90 -1.53
C ARG A 61 16.42 9.58 -0.51
N PRO A 62 16.58 10.88 -0.24
CA PRO A 62 15.68 11.60 0.66
C PRO A 62 14.25 11.29 0.24
N ARG A 63 13.50 10.59 1.12
CA ARG A 63 12.14 10.16 0.82
C ARG A 63 11.34 11.42 0.53
N GLY A 64 10.88 11.55 -0.69
CA GLY A 64 10.29 12.78 -1.20
C GLY A 64 9.04 13.12 -0.41
N ARG A 65 8.85 14.42 -0.13
CA ARG A 65 7.60 14.97 0.42
C ARG A 65 6.39 14.84 -0.52
N ALA A 66 6.56 14.10 -1.61
CA ALA A 66 5.62 13.98 -2.71
C ALA A 66 5.73 12.58 -3.32
N TYR A 67 4.62 12.14 -3.90
CA TYR A 67 4.57 10.88 -4.64
C TYR A 67 5.55 10.86 -5.82
N PRO A 68 6.17 9.70 -6.11
CA PRO A 68 7.01 9.57 -7.28
C PRO A 68 6.19 9.68 -8.57
N PRO A 69 6.79 10.10 -9.70
CA PRO A 69 6.08 10.30 -10.96
C PRO A 69 5.27 9.09 -11.45
N GLU A 70 5.78 7.88 -11.27
CA GLU A 70 5.06 6.66 -11.69
C GLU A 70 3.76 6.46 -10.90
N GLU A 71 3.77 6.73 -9.59
CA GLU A 71 2.55 6.64 -8.77
C GLU A 71 1.55 7.73 -9.18
N LEU A 72 2.02 8.96 -9.47
CA LEU A 72 1.16 10.04 -9.99
C LEU A 72 0.53 9.71 -11.35
N ARG A 73 1.23 8.99 -12.23
CA ARG A 73 0.67 8.49 -13.50
C ARG A 73 -0.44 7.47 -13.28
N ARG A 74 -0.24 6.52 -12.36
CA ARG A 74 -1.28 5.55 -11.97
C ARG A 74 -2.51 6.26 -11.42
N VAL A 75 -2.31 7.21 -10.50
CA VAL A 75 -3.38 8.06 -9.94
C VAL A 75 -4.14 8.80 -11.03
N ALA A 76 -3.45 9.50 -11.93
CA ALA A 76 -4.08 10.27 -12.99
C ALA A 76 -4.91 9.38 -13.95
N ARG A 77 -4.38 8.20 -14.30
CA ARG A 77 -5.07 7.21 -15.14
C ARG A 77 -6.35 6.71 -14.47
N ILE A 78 -6.27 6.31 -13.20
CA ILE A 78 -7.44 5.87 -12.42
C ILE A 78 -8.47 6.99 -12.31
N ALA A 79 -8.04 8.21 -11.96
CA ALA A 79 -8.91 9.36 -11.82
C ALA A 79 -9.67 9.68 -13.12
N ALA A 80 -8.96 9.70 -14.25
CA ALA A 80 -9.58 9.92 -15.56
C ALA A 80 -10.60 8.82 -15.91
N ALA A 81 -10.29 7.55 -15.63
CA ALA A 81 -11.21 6.44 -15.87
C ALA A 81 -12.48 6.53 -15.01
N ARG A 82 -12.34 6.90 -13.73
CA ARG A 82 -13.46 7.08 -12.81
C ARG A 82 -14.34 8.27 -13.17
N CYS A 83 -13.75 9.41 -13.52
CA CYS A 83 -14.48 10.55 -14.06
C CYS A 83 -15.27 10.18 -15.31
N LYS A 84 -14.64 9.46 -16.25
CA LYS A 84 -15.33 8.98 -17.46
C LYS A 84 -16.49 8.03 -17.12
N LYS A 85 -16.31 7.12 -16.16
CA LYS A 85 -17.33 6.16 -15.70
C LYS A 85 -18.50 6.83 -14.99
N ALA A 86 -18.24 7.91 -14.25
CA ALA A 86 -19.26 8.73 -13.59
C ALA A 86 -20.07 9.61 -14.56
N ASN A 87 -19.73 9.61 -15.86
CA ASN A 87 -20.32 10.48 -16.88
C ASN A 87 -20.22 11.98 -16.51
N THR A 88 -19.21 12.34 -15.71
CA THR A 88 -18.86 13.72 -15.41
C THR A 88 -17.91 14.25 -16.47
N PRO A 89 -17.92 15.56 -16.74
CA PRO A 89 -16.83 16.18 -17.49
C PRO A 89 -15.51 15.79 -16.81
N THR A 90 -14.52 15.36 -17.59
CA THR A 90 -13.16 15.13 -17.07
C THR A 90 -12.47 16.49 -16.88
N ASP A 91 -13.08 17.32 -16.03
CA ASP A 91 -12.57 18.61 -15.63
C ASP A 91 -11.62 18.46 -14.44
N SER A 92 -10.92 19.54 -14.13
CA SER A 92 -9.93 19.57 -13.06
C SER A 92 -10.54 19.27 -11.69
N ALA A 93 -11.81 19.61 -11.46
CA ALA A 93 -12.50 19.28 -10.21
C ALA A 93 -12.68 17.77 -10.04
N CYS A 94 -13.23 17.08 -11.04
CA CYS A 94 -13.42 15.63 -10.97
C CYS A 94 -12.09 14.89 -10.79
N LEU A 95 -11.09 15.25 -11.59
CA LEU A 95 -9.78 14.60 -11.55
C LEU A 95 -9.13 14.72 -10.18
N LEU A 96 -9.18 15.90 -9.55
CA LEU A 96 -8.60 16.11 -8.23
C LEU A 96 -9.40 15.42 -7.13
N THR A 97 -10.73 15.33 -7.25
CA THR A 97 -11.57 14.57 -6.31
C THR A 97 -11.24 13.08 -6.34
N GLU A 98 -11.18 12.47 -7.53
CA GLU A 98 -10.84 11.04 -7.66
C GLU A 98 -9.39 10.75 -7.25
N ALA A 99 -8.46 11.65 -7.55
CA ALA A 99 -7.06 11.52 -7.15
C ALA A 99 -6.85 11.65 -5.63
N ALA A 100 -7.65 12.48 -4.95
CA ALA A 100 -7.51 12.73 -3.51
C ALA A 100 -7.63 11.46 -2.66
N ALA A 101 -8.40 10.46 -3.11
CA ALA A 101 -8.54 9.18 -2.43
C ALA A 101 -7.20 8.45 -2.23
N PHE A 102 -6.25 8.64 -3.15
CA PHE A 102 -4.92 8.02 -3.12
C PHE A 102 -3.86 8.98 -2.56
N LEU A 103 -3.93 10.26 -2.93
CA LEU A 103 -2.93 11.24 -2.54
C LEU A 103 -3.01 11.67 -1.06
N LYS A 104 -4.11 11.33 -0.38
CA LYS A 104 -4.29 11.62 1.04
C LYS A 104 -3.29 10.92 1.94
N PHE A 105 -2.67 9.81 1.52
CA PHE A 105 -1.70 9.11 2.36
C PHE A 105 -0.34 9.82 2.33
N ARG A 106 0.35 9.90 3.48
CA ARG A 106 1.69 10.47 3.59
C ARG A 106 2.75 9.58 2.91
N PRO A 107 3.45 10.03 1.84
CA PRO A 107 4.44 9.22 1.14
C PRO A 107 5.76 9.05 1.92
N GLU A 108 5.98 9.84 2.98
CA GLU A 108 7.18 9.79 3.82
C GLU A 108 7.14 8.68 4.86
N ASP A 109 5.94 8.30 5.33
CA ASP A 109 5.71 7.19 6.25
C ASP A 109 5.56 5.89 5.43
N PRO A 110 6.42 4.87 5.68
CA PRO A 110 6.41 3.65 4.88
C PRO A 110 5.10 2.87 4.99
N ASP A 111 4.42 2.90 6.15
CA ASP A 111 3.18 2.15 6.34
C ASP A 111 2.03 2.85 5.62
N CYS A 112 1.97 4.19 5.70
CA CYS A 112 0.99 4.97 4.95
C CYS A 112 1.20 4.82 3.43
N ARG A 113 2.47 4.80 2.98
CA ARG A 113 2.81 4.60 1.57
C ARG A 113 2.46 3.20 1.08
N PHE A 114 2.66 2.18 1.92
CA PHE A 114 2.27 0.81 1.60
C PHE A 114 0.76 0.73 1.34
N VAL A 115 -0.05 1.31 2.22
CA VAL A 115 -1.51 1.40 2.04
C VAL A 115 -1.90 2.16 0.77
N ALA A 116 -1.23 3.28 0.47
CA ALA A 116 -1.45 4.01 -0.78
C ALA A 116 -1.18 3.13 -2.01
N GLY A 117 -0.09 2.35 -1.98
CA GLY A 117 0.27 1.40 -3.02
C GLY A 117 -0.78 0.30 -3.20
N THR A 118 -1.25 -0.29 -2.09
CA THR A 118 -2.32 -1.30 -2.10
C THR A 118 -3.61 -0.70 -2.67
N ALA A 119 -4.00 0.50 -2.24
CA ALA A 119 -5.18 1.18 -2.75
C ALA A 119 -5.11 1.41 -4.27
N LEU A 120 -3.95 1.81 -4.79
CA LEU A 120 -3.73 1.94 -6.24
C LEU A 120 -3.85 0.61 -6.97
N SER A 121 -3.26 -0.47 -6.42
CA SER A 121 -3.34 -1.79 -7.05
C SER A 121 -4.75 -2.37 -7.03
N VAL A 122 -5.52 -2.15 -5.95
CA VAL A 122 -6.94 -2.51 -5.89
C VAL A 122 -7.72 -1.74 -6.94
N ALA A 123 -7.50 -0.43 -7.05
CA ALA A 123 -8.15 0.40 -8.05
C ALA A 123 -7.82 -0.05 -9.48
N GLU A 124 -6.57 -0.42 -9.76
CA GLU A 124 -6.16 -0.93 -11.07
C GLU A 124 -6.82 -2.24 -11.44
N CYS A 125 -6.96 -3.15 -10.47
CA CYS A 125 -7.72 -4.35 -10.66
C CYS A 125 -9.20 -4.03 -10.94
N THR A 126 -9.83 -3.15 -10.17
CA THR A 126 -11.27 -2.87 -10.30
C THR A 126 -11.63 -2.06 -11.56
N ASP A 127 -10.78 -1.12 -11.95
CA ASP A 127 -11.07 -0.17 -13.03
C ASP A 127 -10.50 -0.62 -14.38
N PHE A 128 -9.44 -1.44 -14.38
CA PHE A 128 -8.75 -1.88 -15.61
C PHE A 128 -8.54 -3.40 -15.70
N ASN A 129 -8.92 -4.20 -14.70
CA ASN A 129 -8.62 -5.64 -14.62
C ASN A 129 -7.10 -5.95 -14.68
N GLU A 130 -6.27 -5.00 -14.22
CA GLU A 130 -4.81 -5.13 -14.16
C GLU A 130 -4.37 -5.64 -12.79
N GLY A 131 -3.51 -6.66 -12.74
CA GLY A 131 -2.91 -7.11 -11.47
C GLY A 131 -3.87 -7.79 -10.48
N CYS A 132 -5.08 -8.17 -10.89
CA CYS A 132 -6.11 -8.74 -10.01
C CYS A 132 -5.72 -10.03 -9.29
N HIS A 133 -4.80 -10.83 -9.83
CA HIS A 133 -4.30 -12.04 -9.16
C HIS A 133 -3.27 -11.75 -8.06
N SER A 134 -2.73 -10.53 -8.02
CA SER A 134 -1.70 -10.11 -7.06
C SER A 134 -2.23 -9.18 -5.97
N VAL A 135 -3.53 -8.90 -5.95
CA VAL A 135 -4.13 -7.99 -4.98
C VAL A 135 -5.41 -8.59 -4.39
N ASP A 136 -5.50 -8.57 -3.06
CA ASP A 136 -6.72 -8.89 -2.33
C ASP A 136 -7.32 -7.58 -1.78
N PRO A 137 -8.54 -7.18 -2.20
CA PRO A 137 -9.19 -5.99 -1.65
C PRO A 137 -9.34 -6.02 -0.12
N ALA A 138 -9.49 -7.20 0.50
CA ALA A 138 -9.59 -7.32 1.95
C ALA A 138 -8.29 -6.91 2.66
N ASP A 139 -7.13 -7.08 2.01
CA ASP A 139 -5.84 -6.66 2.55
C ASP A 139 -5.79 -5.13 2.74
N LEU A 140 -6.38 -4.35 1.83
CA LEU A 140 -6.48 -2.90 1.99
C LEU A 140 -7.28 -2.52 3.24
N ASP A 141 -8.41 -3.18 3.48
CA ASP A 141 -9.26 -2.93 4.65
C ASP A 141 -8.54 -3.32 5.95
N HIS A 142 -7.85 -4.47 5.95
CA HIS A 142 -7.05 -4.90 7.09
C HIS A 142 -5.91 -3.94 7.40
N GLN A 143 -5.22 -3.43 6.38
CA GLN A 143 -4.15 -2.45 6.56
C GLN A 143 -4.68 -1.12 7.11
N LEU A 144 -5.81 -0.61 6.59
CA LEU A 144 -6.44 0.61 7.10
C LEU A 144 -6.86 0.46 8.57
N ALA A 145 -7.47 -0.67 8.92
CA ALA A 145 -7.82 -0.97 10.31
C ALA A 145 -6.59 -1.06 11.22
N ALA A 146 -5.51 -1.69 10.75
CA ALA A 146 -4.25 -1.78 11.49
C ALA A 146 -3.64 -0.40 11.77
N LEU A 147 -3.62 0.50 10.77
CA LEU A 147 -3.14 1.88 10.94
C LEU A 147 -3.99 2.65 11.94
N GLN A 148 -5.32 2.53 11.85
CA GLN A 148 -6.24 3.19 12.77
C GLN A 148 -6.05 2.69 14.20
N ASN A 149 -5.94 1.38 14.40
CA ASN A 149 -5.70 0.77 15.72
C ASN A 149 -4.33 1.15 16.30
N ALA A 150 -3.34 1.39 15.45
CA ALA A 150 -2.03 1.88 15.86
C ALA A 150 -2.00 3.40 16.15
N GLY A 151 -3.12 4.12 15.96
CA GLY A 151 -3.19 5.57 16.13
C GLY A 151 -2.33 6.34 15.11
N LYS A 152 -2.02 5.72 13.96
CA LYS A 152 -1.21 6.36 12.91
C LYS A 152 -2.06 7.31 12.08
N GLU A 153 -1.72 8.59 12.15
CA GLU A 153 -2.32 9.60 11.27
C GLU A 153 -1.67 9.57 9.89
N CYS A 154 -2.30 8.92 8.92
CA CYS A 154 -1.77 8.84 7.56
C CYS A 154 -2.32 9.92 6.63
N HIS A 155 -3.34 10.70 7.04
CA HIS A 155 -3.94 11.69 6.16
C HIS A 155 -3.09 12.95 6.06
N ARG A 156 -3.04 13.49 4.84
CA ARG A 156 -2.52 14.81 4.50
C ARG A 156 -3.32 15.37 3.32
N GLU A 157 -3.18 16.66 3.08
CA GLU A 157 -3.64 17.25 1.83
C GLU A 157 -2.65 16.95 0.69
N PRO A 158 -3.14 16.69 -0.54
CA PRO A 158 -2.30 16.62 -1.73
C PRO A 158 -1.59 17.96 -1.95
N THR A 159 -0.29 17.95 -2.24
CA THR A 159 0.47 19.17 -2.51
C THR A 159 0.10 19.77 -3.86
N ASP A 160 0.25 21.09 -4.02
CA ASP A 160 -0.02 21.80 -5.27
C ASP A 160 0.70 21.15 -6.45
N ARG A 161 1.97 20.77 -6.25
CA ARG A 161 2.79 20.04 -7.23
C ARG A 161 2.14 18.72 -7.67
N GLU A 162 1.57 17.95 -6.76
CA GLU A 162 0.95 16.66 -7.08
C GLU A 162 -0.37 16.86 -7.81
N ARG A 163 -1.15 17.88 -7.40
CA ARG A 163 -2.40 18.25 -8.10
C ARG A 163 -2.12 18.68 -9.53
N ASP A 164 -1.14 19.58 -9.73
CA ASP A 164 -0.74 20.07 -11.05
C ASP A 164 -0.22 18.93 -11.93
N GLU A 165 0.62 18.05 -11.40
CA GLU A 165 1.16 16.92 -12.17
C GLU A 165 0.05 15.91 -12.53
N VAL A 166 -0.92 15.65 -11.64
CA VAL A 166 -2.09 14.81 -11.98
C VAL A 166 -2.90 15.41 -13.11
N LEU A 167 -3.20 16.72 -13.03
CA LEU A 167 -3.96 17.41 -14.09
C LEU A 167 -3.22 17.35 -15.43
N LYS A 168 -1.92 17.60 -15.42
CA LYS A 168 -1.06 17.51 -16.59
C LYS A 168 -1.04 16.11 -17.20
N LEU A 169 -0.87 15.07 -16.37
CA LEU A 169 -0.85 13.68 -16.81
C LEU A 169 -2.21 13.20 -17.33
N ALA A 170 -3.31 13.79 -16.84
CA ALA A 170 -4.67 13.54 -17.33
C ALA A 170 -5.02 14.35 -18.59
N GLY A 171 -4.16 15.26 -19.05
CA GLY A 171 -4.41 16.11 -20.23
C GLY A 171 -5.37 17.27 -19.98
N ALA A 172 -5.51 17.72 -18.73
CA ALA A 172 -6.45 18.77 -18.30
C ALA A 172 -5.77 20.14 -18.04
N THR A 173 -4.59 20.36 -18.61
CA THR A 173 -3.78 21.59 -18.50
C THR A 173 -3.48 22.20 -19.85
#